data_AF-A0A6A7LCX9-F1
#
_entry.id   AF-A0A6A7LCX9-F1
#
_cell.length_a   1.000
_cell.length_b   1.000
_cell.length_c   1.000
_cell.angle_alpha   90.00
_cell.angle_beta   90.00
_cell.angle_gamma   90.00
#
_symmetry.space_group_name_H-M   'P 1'
#
loop_
_entity.id
_entity.type
_entity.pdbx_description
1 polymer ?
#
loop_
_entity_poly.entity_id
_entity_poly.type
_entity_poly.pdbx_seq_one_letter_code
_entity_poly.pdbx_strand_id
1 'polypeptide(L)' 'MSKITFVMKYTIQELEIPEGLKELLTRSGFTFDSIISSDVDHLASSLGIERDVAKIILEAAKKLKKDDGS' A
#
# COMPACT_ATOMS: atom_id res chain seq x y z
N MET A 1 -22.13 -16.37 9.70
CA MET A 1 -21.09 -15.33 9.81
C MET A 1 -20.12 -15.55 8.67
N SER A 2 -20.32 -14.89 7.53
CA SER A 2 -19.44 -15.06 6.37
C SER A 2 -18.12 -14.38 6.66
N LYS A 3 -17.12 -15.18 6.97
CA LYS A 3 -15.72 -14.76 7.07
C LYS A 3 -15.30 -14.45 5.64
N ILE A 4 -15.37 -13.19 5.26
CA ILE A 4 -14.93 -12.70 3.95
C ILE A 4 -13.41 -12.88 3.96
N THR A 5 -12.95 -14.00 3.42
CA THR A 5 -11.53 -14.23 3.18
C THR A 5 -11.13 -13.27 2.07
N PHE A 6 -10.63 -12.10 2.45
CA PHE A 6 -9.87 -11.26 1.53
C PHE A 6 -8.70 -12.12 1.06
N VAL A 7 -8.75 -12.50 -0.22
CA VAL A 7 -7.62 -13.14 -0.89
C VAL A 7 -6.51 -12.09 -0.87
N MET A 8 -5.53 -12.23 0.05
CA MET A 8 -4.31 -11.43 0.09
C MET A 8 -3.52 -11.75 -1.18
N LYS A 9 -3.90 -11.12 -2.29
CA LYS A 9 -3.28 -11.36 -3.60
C LYS A 9 -2.00 -10.56 -3.77
N TYR A 10 -1.82 -9.47 -3.01
CA TYR A 10 -0.64 -8.61 -3.10
C TYR A 10 -0.04 -8.32 -1.73
N THR A 11 1.27 -8.25 -1.68
CA THR A 11 2.02 -7.86 -0.49
C THR A 11 2.74 -6.53 -0.70
N ILE A 12 3.10 -5.85 0.40
CA ILE A 12 3.91 -4.62 0.34
C ILE A 12 5.24 -4.87 -0.39
N GLN A 13 5.76 -6.10 -0.34
CA GLN A 13 7.02 -6.46 -1.00
C GLN A 13 6.93 -6.39 -2.53
N GLU A 14 5.75 -6.57 -3.11
CA GLU A 14 5.51 -6.52 -4.56
C GLU A 14 5.32 -5.11 -5.11
N LEU A 15 5.24 -4.10 -4.23
CA LEU A 15 5.20 -2.71 -4.67
C LEU A 15 6.51 -2.34 -5.38
N GLU A 16 6.43 -1.74 -6.56
CA GLU A 16 7.59 -1.18 -7.27
C GLU A 16 8.03 0.16 -6.64
N ILE A 17 8.39 0.14 -5.36
CA ILE A 17 8.82 1.31 -4.57
C ILE A 17 10.17 1.04 -3.89
N PRO A 18 10.90 2.07 -3.46
CA PRO A 18 12.13 1.92 -2.68
C PRO A 18 11.95 0.99 -1.47
N GLU A 19 12.94 0.14 -1.21
CA GLU A 19 12.93 -0.83 -0.10
C GLU A 19 12.70 -0.14 1.25
N GLY A 20 13.30 1.03 1.47
CA GLY A 20 13.07 1.82 2.68
C GLY A 20 11.60 2.18 2.91
N LEU A 21 10.79 2.39 1.86
CA LEU A 21 9.35 2.64 2.01
C LEU A 21 8.59 1.35 2.31
N LYS A 22 9.00 0.21 1.73
CA LYS A 22 8.41 -1.11 2.03
C LYS A 22 8.60 -1.46 3.50
N GLU A 23 9.81 -1.24 4.02
CA GLU A 23 10.11 -1.43 5.44
C GLU A 23 9.29 -0.50 6.32
N LEU A 24 9.15 0.77 5.92
CA LEU A 24 8.37 1.76 6.68
C LEU A 24 6.89 1.38 6.76
N LEU A 25 6.30 0.94 5.64
CA LEU A 25 4.93 0.43 5.58
C LEU A 25 4.76 -0.82 6.45
N THR A 26 5.70 -1.77 6.37
CA THR A 26 5.67 -3.02 7.14
C THR A 26 5.81 -2.75 8.63
N ARG A 27 6.75 -1.87 9.03
CA ARG A 27 6.96 -1.45 10.42
C ARG A 27 5.77 -0.69 10.99
N SER A 28 5.11 0.11 10.17
CA SER A 28 3.90 0.84 10.54
C SER A 28 2.65 -0.05 10.58
N GLY A 29 2.76 -1.34 10.22
CA GLY A 29 1.64 -2.29 10.23
C GLY A 29 0.64 -2.06 9.10
N PHE A 30 0.99 -1.28 8.08
CA PHE A 30 0.16 -1.15 6.90
C PHE A 30 0.11 -2.49 6.16
N THR A 31 -1.01 -2.73 5.48
CA THR A 31 -1.16 -3.84 4.54
C THR A 31 -1.47 -3.27 3.17
N PHE A 32 -1.26 -4.06 2.12
CA PHE A 32 -1.58 -3.64 0.76
C PHE A 32 -3.02 -3.13 0.64
N ASP A 33 -3.99 -3.83 1.24
CA ASP A 33 -5.40 -3.45 1.25
C ASP A 33 -5.63 -2.10 1.97
N SER A 34 -5.00 -1.91 3.14
CA SER A 34 -5.06 -0.62 3.84
C SER A 34 -4.47 0.52 3.02
N ILE A 35 -3.40 0.27 2.24
CA ILE A 35 -2.78 1.29 1.39
C ILE A 35 -3.75 1.70 0.28
N ILE A 36 -4.30 0.75 -0.49
CA ILE A 36 -5.22 1.05 -1.60
C ILE A 36 -6.57 1.63 -1.13
N SER A 37 -6.97 1.33 0.11
CA SER A 37 -8.18 1.85 0.75
C SER A 37 -7.95 3.18 1.48
N SER A 38 -6.68 3.58 1.69
CA SER A 38 -6.32 4.86 2.32
C SER A 38 -6.13 5.99 1.31
N ASP A 39 -6.30 7.21 1.80
CA ASP A 39 -5.96 8.44 1.10
C ASP A 39 -4.48 8.81 1.29
N VAL A 40 -3.95 9.59 0.33
CA VAL A 40 -2.58 10.11 0.35
C VAL A 40 -2.30 10.87 1.64
N ASP A 41 -3.26 11.66 2.14
CA ASP A 41 -3.13 12.41 3.40
C ASP A 41 -2.96 11.52 4.62
N HIS A 42 -3.75 10.45 4.66
CA HIS A 42 -3.76 9.52 5.77
C HIS A 42 -2.46 8.71 5.78
N LEU A 43 -2.02 8.24 4.61
CA LEU A 43 -0.73 7.59 4.42
C LEU A 43 0.43 8.52 4.83
N ALA A 44 0.46 9.76 4.32
CA ALA A 44 1.50 10.73 4.63
C ALA A 44 1.59 11.01 6.13
N SER A 45 0.45 11.25 6.78
CA SER A 45 0.39 11.54 8.22
C SER A 45 0.73 10.33 9.09
N SER A 46 0.24 9.12 8.73
CA SER A 46 0.53 7.90 9.50
C SER A 46 1.99 7.46 9.38
N LEU A 47 2.58 7.61 8.21
CA LEU A 47 3.97 7.22 7.95
C LEU A 47 4.97 8.34 8.32
N GLY A 48 4.48 9.56 8.56
CA GLY A 48 5.33 10.73 8.81
C GLY A 48 6.17 11.12 7.59
N ILE A 49 5.65 10.88 6.38
CA ILE A 49 6.31 11.15 5.11
C ILE A 49 5.63 12.28 4.34
N GLU A 50 6.31 12.80 3.33
CA GLU A 50 5.74 13.82 2.46
C GLU A 50 4.57 13.26 1.62
N ARG A 51 3.61 14.14 1.30
CA ARG A 51 2.45 13.80 0.47
C ARG A 51 2.86 13.23 -0.90
N ASP A 52 3.90 13.76 -1.52
CA ASP A 52 4.42 13.23 -2.79
C ASP A 52 4.91 11.78 -2.65
N VAL A 53 5.60 11.45 -1.56
CA VAL A 53 6.06 10.07 -1.29
C VAL A 53 4.86 9.15 -1.04
N ALA A 54 3.88 9.60 -0.25
CA ALA A 54 2.64 8.85 -0.05
C ALA A 54 1.86 8.62 -1.35
N LYS A 55 1.88 9.60 -2.26
CA LYS A 55 1.26 9.49 -3.58
C LYS A 55 1.96 8.42 -4.43
N ILE A 56 3.30 8.39 -4.44
CA ILE A 56 4.09 7.36 -5.14
C ILE A 56 3.72 5.95 -4.64
N ILE A 57 3.61 5.77 -3.32
CA ILE A 57 3.21 4.48 -2.71
C ILE A 57 1.81 4.08 -3.17
N LEU A 58 0.86 5.00 -3.10
CA LEU A 58 -0.53 4.74 -3.49
C LEU A 58 -0.66 4.43 -4.99
N GLU A 59 0.08 5.15 -5.84
CA GLU A 59 0.12 4.91 -7.28
C GLU A 59 0.74 3.55 -7.61
N ALA A 60 1.85 3.18 -6.96
CA ALA A 60 2.46 1.86 -7.12
C ALA A 60 1.49 0.73 -6.70
N ALA A 61 0.76 0.91 -5.59
CA ALA A 61 -0.23 -0.07 -5.14
C ALA A 61 -1.41 -0.18 -6.10
N LYS A 62 -1.93 0.94 -6.59
CA LYS A 62 -3.00 0.96 -7.60
C LYS A 62 -2.56 0.33 -8.93
N LYS A 63 -1.31 0.58 -9.34
CA LYS A 63 -0.73 0.00 -10.55
C LYS A 63 -0.62 -1.52 -10.42
N LEU A 64 -0.08 -2.03 -9.31
CA LEU A 64 0.03 -3.47 -9.05
C LEU A 64 -1.34 -4.17 -9.07
N LYS A 65 -2.35 -3.56 -8.43
CA LYS A 65 -3.73 -4.07 -8.47
C LYS A 65 -4.33 -4.11 -9.87
N LYS A 66 -3.93 -3.19 -10.75
CA LYS A 66 -4.44 -3.09 -12.13
C LYS A 66 -3.72 -4.06 -13.06
N ASP A 67 -2.44 -4.34 -12.83
CA ASP A 67 -1.59 -5.16 -13.70
C ASP A 67 -1.99 -6.65 -13.67
N ASP A 68 -2.39 -7.16 -12.51
CA ASP A 68 -2.88 -8.55 -12.32
C ASP A 68 -4.29 -8.82 -12.91
N GLY A 69 -4.89 -7.81 -13.56
CA GLY A 69 -6.17 -7.90 -14.27
C GLY A 69 -6.06 -8.00 -15.79
N SER A 70 -4.86 -8.23 -16.36
CA SER A 70 -4.63 -8.33 -17.81
C SER A 70 -4.43 -9.77 -18.30
#